data_AF-G4CML5-F1
#
_entry.id   AF-G4CML5-F1
#
_cell.length_a   1.000
_cell.length_b   1.000
_cell.length_c   1.000
_cell.angle_alpha   90.00
_cell.angle_beta   90.00
_cell.angle_gamma   90.00
#
_symmetry.space_group_name_H-M   'P 1'
#
loop_
_entity.id
_entity.type
_entity.pdbx_description
1 polymer ?
#
loop_
_entity_poly.entity_id
_entity_poly.type
_entity_poly.pdbx_seq_one_letter_code
_entity_poly.pdbx_strand_id
1 'polypeptide(L)'
;MKVKQLILALVAATAIGAQAADIKYVDGVAAIADNDVITQRNLQAAIARSVKPKGMSDADHRKEVLTQLINQSLVAQAGKRRNIVAEDAEIDNVIEQTAASRKISVEKLYATSGLSRDALRRNVADSIIANKVQKQVAAENARVSDAEVKAAIADAQAKGQVLPEGEAIRQYRAQHILVKAGQNDPTAETAIRQIWQQARSGKNFDQLARQYSQDSSAAAGGDLGWFTDGQMVPEFENAVHQLKPGQVSPPVRSQFGWHIVKLNEVREAGTPEERSHMAVRRALEQQKAQNATYQLLQDLHKNAYIDIRVQ
;
A
#
# COMPACT_ATOMS: atom_id res chain seq x y z
N MET A 1 47.12 -90.62 23.45
CA MET A 1 46.47 -89.85 24.54
C MET A 1 46.09 -88.48 24.01
N LYS A 2 44.82 -88.10 24.23
CA LYS A 2 44.19 -86.84 23.81
C LYS A 2 44.77 -85.66 24.57
N VAL A 3 45.10 -84.55 23.90
CA VAL A 3 44.90 -83.18 24.44
C VAL A 3 44.51 -82.25 23.28
N LYS A 4 43.52 -81.41 23.56
CA LYS A 4 42.64 -80.71 22.63
C LYS A 4 43.24 -79.41 22.09
N GLN A 5 42.81 -79.07 20.88
CA GLN A 5 42.97 -77.75 20.24
C GLN A 5 42.23 -76.66 21.03
N LEU A 6 42.86 -75.49 21.17
CA LEU A 6 42.22 -74.23 21.54
C LEU A 6 42.71 -73.17 20.56
N ILE A 7 41.90 -72.93 19.53
CA ILE A 7 42.07 -71.84 18.57
C ILE A 7 41.46 -70.59 19.23
N LEU A 8 42.30 -69.60 19.46
CA LEU A 8 41.91 -68.29 19.97
C LEU A 8 41.23 -67.52 18.84
N ALA A 9 39.88 -67.47 18.86
CA ALA A 9 39.10 -66.66 17.93
C ALA A 9 39.19 -65.18 18.34
N LEU A 10 39.89 -64.39 17.51
CA LEU A 10 39.94 -62.93 17.64
C LEU A 10 38.59 -62.36 17.16
N VAL A 11 37.70 -62.03 18.10
CA VAL A 11 36.46 -61.31 17.81
C VAL A 11 36.83 -59.86 17.50
N ALA A 12 36.85 -59.50 16.21
CA ALA A 12 36.89 -58.12 15.78
C ALA A 12 35.54 -57.47 16.14
N ALA A 13 35.53 -56.69 17.23
CA ALA A 13 34.41 -55.83 17.56
C ALA A 13 34.33 -54.71 16.52
N THR A 14 33.50 -54.89 15.49
CA THR A 14 33.05 -53.78 14.65
C THR A 14 32.22 -52.86 15.54
N ALA A 15 32.83 -51.77 15.99
CA ALA A 15 32.12 -50.64 16.55
C ALA A 15 31.20 -50.09 15.45
N ILE A 16 29.90 -50.41 15.54
CA ILE A 16 28.87 -49.68 14.81
C ILE A 16 28.88 -48.29 15.44
N GLY A 17 29.63 -47.37 14.83
CA GLY A 17 29.52 -45.96 15.15
C GLY A 17 28.09 -45.56 14.83
N ALA A 18 27.27 -45.39 15.86
CA ALA A 18 26.01 -44.70 15.73
C ALA A 18 26.35 -43.32 15.13
N GLN A 19 26.05 -43.11 13.86
CA GLN A 19 25.96 -41.77 13.32
C GLN A 19 24.97 -41.05 14.23
N ALA A 20 25.45 -40.08 15.00
CA ALA A 20 24.59 -39.15 15.68
C ALA A 20 23.71 -38.55 14.60
N ALA A 21 22.45 -38.98 14.53
CA ALA A 21 21.47 -38.33 13.69
C ALA A 21 21.53 -36.84 14.06
N ASP A 22 21.78 -35.98 13.07
CA ASP A 22 21.78 -34.54 13.25
C ASP A 22 20.52 -34.17 14.05
N ILE A 23 20.71 -33.80 15.32
CA ILE A 23 19.62 -33.34 16.17
C ILE A 23 19.20 -31.99 15.57
N LYS A 24 18.19 -32.03 14.70
CA LYS A 24 17.49 -30.82 14.26
C LYS A 24 16.90 -30.19 15.50
N TYR A 25 17.55 -29.15 16.01
CA TYR A 25 16.99 -28.30 17.06
C TYR A 25 15.61 -27.85 16.61
N VAL A 26 14.57 -28.34 17.28
CA VAL A 26 13.21 -27.82 17.10
C VAL A 26 13.27 -26.37 17.54
N ASP A 27 12.96 -25.47 16.62
CA ASP A 27 12.93 -24.03 16.89
C ASP A 27 12.02 -23.78 18.09
N GLY A 28 12.48 -22.99 19.05
CA GLY A 28 11.73 -22.75 20.28
C GLY A 28 10.39 -22.10 19.98
N VAL A 29 9.37 -22.36 20.81
CA VAL A 29 8.07 -21.70 20.70
C VAL A 29 8.12 -20.37 21.45
N ALA A 30 7.76 -19.27 20.80
CA ALA A 30 7.58 -17.97 21.43
C ALA A 30 6.12 -17.77 21.88
N ALA A 31 5.17 -18.13 21.02
CA ALA A 31 3.76 -18.19 21.37
C ALA A 31 3.00 -19.18 20.47
N ILE A 32 1.83 -19.61 20.94
CA ILE A 32 0.83 -20.35 20.15
C ILE A 32 -0.41 -19.47 20.06
N ALA A 33 -0.97 -19.34 18.86
CA ALA A 33 -2.20 -18.60 18.59
C ALA A 33 -3.13 -19.48 17.74
N ASP A 34 -4.15 -20.06 18.38
CA ASP A 34 -4.99 -21.13 17.82
C ASP A 34 -4.14 -22.28 17.23
N ASN A 35 -4.18 -22.44 15.90
CA ASN A 35 -3.52 -23.51 15.18
C ASN A 35 -2.14 -23.10 14.63
N ASP A 36 -1.66 -21.91 14.96
CA ASP A 36 -0.40 -21.37 14.47
C ASP A 36 0.63 -21.21 15.59
N VAL A 37 1.90 -21.44 15.24
CA VAL A 37 3.03 -21.44 16.18
C VAL A 37 4.00 -20.34 15.77
N ILE A 38 4.15 -19.36 16.64
CA ILE A 38 5.14 -18.29 16.48
C ILE A 38 6.44 -18.77 17.11
N THR A 39 7.46 -19.00 16.28
CA THR A 39 8.76 -19.51 16.76
C THR A 39 9.66 -18.38 17.28
N GLN A 40 10.66 -18.76 18.08
CA GLN A 40 11.69 -17.84 18.57
C GLN A 40 12.48 -17.24 17.40
N ARG A 41 12.78 -18.01 16.35
CA ARG A 41 13.44 -17.46 15.15
C ARG A 41 12.58 -16.42 14.45
N ASN A 42 11.28 -16.66 14.30
CA ASN A 42 10.36 -15.70 13.70
C ASN A 42 10.30 -14.41 14.52
N LEU A 43 10.20 -14.53 15.85
CA LEU A 43 10.21 -13.39 16.75
C LEU A 43 11.52 -12.58 16.64
N GLN A 44 12.67 -13.25 16.66
CA GLN A 44 13.97 -12.56 16.55
C GLN A 44 14.16 -11.91 15.17
N ALA A 45 13.72 -12.57 14.10
CA ALA A 45 13.74 -11.99 12.77
C ALA A 45 12.83 -10.76 12.65
N ALA A 46 11.69 -10.74 13.37
CA ALA A 46 10.80 -9.59 13.43
C ALA A 46 11.41 -8.45 14.25
N ILE A 47 12.01 -8.73 15.41
CA ILE A 47 12.71 -7.74 16.25
C ILE A 47 13.88 -7.09 15.51
N ALA A 48 14.64 -7.87 14.74
CA ALA A 48 15.75 -7.35 13.94
C ALA A 48 15.30 -6.40 12.80
N ARG A 49 14.01 -6.43 12.44
CA ARG A 49 13.41 -5.59 11.39
C ARG A 49 12.62 -4.42 11.97
N SER A 50 12.12 -4.54 13.19
CA SER A 50 11.37 -3.47 13.86
C SER A 50 12.32 -2.40 14.41
N VAL A 51 11.85 -1.15 14.42
CA VAL A 51 12.59 -0.03 14.99
C VAL A 51 12.17 0.11 16.45
N LYS A 52 13.11 -0.12 17.38
CA LYS A 52 12.87 0.08 18.81
C LYS A 52 12.63 1.57 19.10
N PRO A 53 11.48 1.96 19.69
CA PRO A 53 11.24 3.34 20.13
C PRO A 53 12.28 3.82 21.15
N LYS A 54 12.62 5.12 21.12
CA LYS A 54 13.54 5.71 22.11
C LYS A 54 12.95 5.57 23.52
N GLY A 55 13.77 5.11 24.47
CA GLY A 55 13.38 4.94 25.88
C GLY A 55 12.67 3.63 26.19
N MET A 56 12.37 2.79 25.20
CA MET A 56 11.77 1.47 25.42
C MET A 56 12.83 0.41 25.78
N SER A 57 12.52 -0.43 26.77
CA SER A 57 13.37 -1.56 27.15
C SER A 57 13.36 -2.66 26.06
N ASP A 58 14.43 -3.47 25.99
CA ASP A 58 14.46 -4.58 25.03
C ASP A 58 13.37 -5.63 25.33
N ALA A 59 13.03 -5.80 26.61
CA ALA A 59 11.96 -6.70 27.04
C ALA A 59 10.59 -6.21 26.57
N ASP A 60 10.30 -4.91 26.68
CA ASP A 60 9.03 -4.35 26.24
C ASP A 60 8.90 -4.33 24.73
N HIS A 61 9.99 -3.98 24.03
CA HIS A 61 10.03 -4.05 22.56
C HIS A 61 9.78 -5.48 22.06
N ARG A 62 10.40 -6.48 22.70
CA ARG A 62 10.16 -7.89 22.39
C ARG A 62 8.69 -8.30 22.61
N LYS A 63 8.07 -7.87 23.71
CA LYS A 63 6.65 -8.14 23.99
C LYS A 63 5.74 -7.48 22.96
N GLU A 64 6.04 -6.25 22.55
CA GLU A 64 5.28 -5.52 21.53
C GLU A 64 5.35 -6.25 20.17
N VAL A 65 6.55 -6.62 19.73
CA VAL A 65 6.73 -7.36 18.46
C VAL A 65 6.04 -8.71 18.52
N LEU A 66 6.12 -9.44 19.64
CA LEU A 66 5.40 -10.71 19.78
C LEU A 66 3.87 -10.50 19.71
N THR A 67 3.35 -9.47 20.36
CA THR A 67 1.94 -9.11 20.29
C THR A 67 1.50 -8.81 18.86
N GLN A 68 2.33 -8.08 18.10
CA GLN A 68 2.07 -7.81 16.67
C GLN A 68 2.03 -9.10 15.84
N LEU A 69 2.94 -10.06 16.09
CA LEU A 69 2.95 -11.35 15.41
C LEU A 69 1.70 -12.19 15.74
N ILE A 70 1.28 -12.20 17.01
CA ILE A 70 0.03 -12.87 17.43
C ILE A 70 -1.16 -12.25 16.72
N ASN A 71 -1.27 -10.91 16.72
CA ASN A 71 -2.36 -10.20 16.05
C ASN A 71 -2.41 -10.53 14.56
N GLN A 72 -1.25 -10.48 13.88
CA GLN A 72 -1.17 -10.80 12.46
C GLN A 72 -1.59 -12.24 12.18
N SER A 73 -1.13 -13.20 12.98
CA SER A 73 -1.52 -14.62 12.84
C SER A 73 -3.04 -14.80 12.99
N LEU A 74 -3.64 -14.24 14.03
CA LEU A 74 -5.08 -14.35 14.27
C LEU A 74 -5.92 -13.73 13.14
N VAL A 75 -5.52 -12.57 12.62
CA VAL A 75 -6.21 -11.92 11.50
C VAL A 75 -6.03 -12.73 10.21
N ALA A 76 -4.83 -13.25 9.95
CA ALA A 76 -4.58 -14.10 8.78
C ALA A 76 -5.43 -15.39 8.83
N GLN A 77 -5.51 -16.04 9.99
CA GLN A 77 -6.37 -17.21 10.21
C GLN A 77 -7.85 -16.88 9.98
N ALA A 78 -8.33 -15.71 10.47
CA ALA A 78 -9.68 -15.25 10.21
C ALA A 78 -9.95 -15.03 8.70
N GLY A 79 -8.97 -14.49 7.98
CA GLY A 79 -9.05 -14.34 6.52
C GLY A 79 -9.11 -15.68 5.79
N LYS A 80 -8.26 -16.63 6.15
CA LYS A 80 -8.26 -18.00 5.59
C LYS A 80 -9.62 -18.69 5.79
N ARG A 81 -10.24 -18.56 6.97
CA ARG A 81 -11.60 -19.08 7.25
C ARG A 81 -12.68 -18.46 6.36
N ARG A 82 -12.44 -17.27 5.82
CA ARG A 82 -13.33 -16.55 4.89
C ARG A 82 -12.91 -16.70 3.42
N ASN A 83 -12.02 -17.64 3.11
CA ASN A 83 -11.47 -17.86 1.76
C ASN A 83 -10.75 -16.63 1.18
N ILE A 84 -10.19 -15.77 2.02
CA ILE A 84 -9.29 -14.70 1.57
C ILE A 84 -7.93 -15.32 1.33
N VAL A 85 -7.44 -15.19 0.09
CA VAL A 85 -6.20 -15.79 -0.40
C VAL A 85 -5.20 -14.70 -0.80
N ALA A 86 -3.92 -14.96 -0.58
CA ALA A 86 -2.82 -14.21 -1.19
C ALA A 86 -2.41 -14.91 -2.49
N GLU A 87 -2.52 -14.23 -3.61
CA GLU A 87 -2.11 -14.77 -4.91
C GLU A 87 -0.58 -14.78 -5.01
N ASP A 88 -0.04 -15.73 -5.79
CA ASP A 88 1.42 -15.86 -5.94
C ASP A 88 2.07 -14.58 -6.47
N ALA A 89 1.40 -13.89 -7.40
CA ALA A 89 1.86 -12.61 -7.91
C ALA A 89 1.93 -11.52 -6.82
N GLU A 90 0.98 -11.50 -5.87
CA GLU A 90 1.02 -10.55 -4.75
C GLU A 90 2.18 -10.87 -3.80
N ILE A 91 2.42 -12.16 -3.54
CA ILE A 91 3.52 -12.63 -2.72
C ILE A 91 4.86 -12.23 -3.36
N ASP A 92 5.02 -12.48 -4.66
CA ASP A 92 6.22 -12.13 -5.42
C ASP A 92 6.45 -10.63 -5.40
N ASN A 93 5.41 -9.83 -5.69
CA ASN A 93 5.49 -8.37 -5.67
C ASN A 93 5.94 -7.83 -4.30
N VAL A 94 5.41 -8.37 -3.18
CA VAL A 94 5.82 -7.92 -1.84
C VAL A 94 7.27 -8.31 -1.54
N ILE A 95 7.72 -9.49 -1.98
CA ILE A 95 9.11 -9.93 -1.82
C ILE A 95 10.06 -9.05 -2.64
N GLU A 96 9.72 -8.75 -3.88
CA GLU A 96 10.48 -7.87 -4.77
C GLU A 96 10.57 -6.45 -4.20
N GLN A 97 9.45 -5.87 -3.75
CA GLN A 97 9.42 -4.55 -3.11
C GLN A 97 10.25 -4.52 -1.82
N THR A 98 10.21 -5.60 -1.04
CA THR A 98 11.03 -5.73 0.18
C THR A 98 12.52 -5.80 -0.17
N ALA A 99 12.90 -6.50 -1.25
CA ALA A 99 14.27 -6.57 -1.71
C ALA A 99 14.75 -5.22 -2.25
N ALA A 100 13.93 -4.55 -3.07
CA ALA A 100 14.20 -3.23 -3.65
C ALA A 100 14.35 -2.14 -2.59
N SER A 101 13.45 -2.08 -1.59
CA SER A 101 13.53 -1.11 -0.49
C SER A 101 14.81 -1.28 0.35
N ARG A 102 15.35 -2.50 0.42
CA ARG A 102 16.62 -2.82 1.09
C ARG A 102 17.84 -2.74 0.17
N LYS A 103 17.64 -2.45 -1.12
CA LYS A 103 18.69 -2.42 -2.16
C LYS A 103 19.48 -3.73 -2.26
N ILE A 104 18.79 -4.87 -2.13
CA ILE A 104 19.37 -6.22 -2.28
C ILE A 104 18.58 -7.01 -3.33
N SER A 105 19.15 -8.10 -3.85
CA SER A 105 18.39 -9.01 -4.74
C SER A 105 17.42 -9.90 -3.94
N VAL A 106 16.43 -10.48 -4.62
CA VAL A 106 15.49 -11.43 -4.02
C VAL A 106 16.21 -12.67 -3.49
N GLU A 107 17.22 -13.17 -4.20
CA GLU A 107 18.07 -14.28 -3.75
C GLU A 107 18.78 -13.91 -2.45
N LYS A 108 19.31 -12.68 -2.36
CA LYS A 108 19.98 -12.19 -1.16
C LYS A 108 19.01 -11.98 -0.01
N LEU A 109 17.77 -11.57 -0.28
CA LEU A 109 16.71 -11.47 0.71
C LEU A 109 16.39 -12.84 1.30
N TYR A 110 16.21 -13.87 0.47
CA TYR A 110 16.02 -15.24 0.96
C TYR A 110 17.20 -15.70 1.82
N ALA A 111 18.43 -15.52 1.32
CA ALA A 111 19.64 -15.95 2.00
C ALA A 111 19.88 -15.26 3.36
N THR A 112 19.47 -13.99 3.49
CA THR A 112 19.65 -13.21 4.72
C THR A 112 18.41 -13.18 5.63
N SER A 113 17.28 -13.74 5.18
CA SER A 113 16.02 -13.72 5.94
C SER A 113 16.05 -14.55 7.22
N GLY A 114 16.95 -15.53 7.31
CA GLY A 114 16.98 -16.53 8.38
C GLY A 114 15.86 -17.58 8.26
N LEU A 115 15.07 -17.57 7.18
CA LEU A 115 13.94 -18.48 6.95
C LEU A 115 14.15 -19.31 5.69
N SER A 116 13.49 -20.47 5.60
CA SER A 116 13.39 -21.17 4.31
C SER A 116 12.55 -20.35 3.32
N ARG A 117 12.72 -20.59 2.02
CA ARG A 117 11.94 -19.90 0.97
C ARG A 117 10.44 -20.05 1.24
N ASP A 118 9.97 -21.27 1.50
CA ASP A 118 8.57 -21.55 1.78
C ASP A 118 8.07 -20.84 3.04
N ALA A 119 8.89 -20.80 4.11
CA ALA A 119 8.52 -20.10 5.33
C ALA A 119 8.40 -18.59 5.10
N LEU A 120 9.33 -17.98 4.35
CA LEU A 120 9.25 -16.56 4.01
C LEU A 120 8.00 -16.26 3.16
N ARG A 121 7.73 -17.07 2.13
CA ARG A 121 6.54 -16.93 1.28
C ARG A 121 5.25 -17.06 2.09
N ARG A 122 5.16 -18.03 3.00
CA ARG A 122 4.01 -18.18 3.91
C ARG A 122 3.83 -16.97 4.81
N ASN A 123 4.90 -16.44 5.41
CA ASN A 123 4.82 -15.25 6.24
C ASN A 123 4.34 -14.02 5.45
N VAL A 124 4.79 -13.88 4.20
CA VAL A 124 4.32 -12.82 3.29
C VAL A 124 2.85 -13.03 2.94
N ALA A 125 2.44 -14.25 2.59
CA ALA A 125 1.05 -14.59 2.32
C ALA A 125 0.14 -14.23 3.51
N ASP A 126 0.54 -14.59 4.74
CA ASP A 126 -0.22 -14.28 5.95
C ASP A 126 -0.30 -12.77 6.19
N SER A 127 0.76 -12.01 5.91
CA SER A 127 0.73 -10.54 5.98
C SER A 127 -0.24 -9.92 4.97
N ILE A 128 -0.30 -10.46 3.75
CA ILE A 128 -1.21 -10.01 2.70
C ILE A 128 -2.65 -10.31 3.09
N ILE A 129 -2.94 -11.55 3.53
CA ILE A 129 -4.26 -11.94 3.99
C ILE A 129 -4.71 -11.05 5.15
N ALA A 130 -3.85 -10.83 6.15
CA ALA A 130 -4.17 -9.96 7.27
C ALA A 130 -4.48 -8.53 6.83
N ASN A 131 -3.69 -7.96 5.91
CA ASN A 131 -3.93 -6.63 5.36
C ASN A 131 -5.25 -6.54 4.58
N LYS A 132 -5.57 -7.56 3.76
CA LYS A 132 -6.84 -7.65 3.03
C LYS A 132 -8.03 -7.68 3.98
N VAL A 133 -7.97 -8.51 5.03
CA VAL A 133 -9.02 -8.59 6.06
C VAL A 133 -9.24 -7.23 6.72
N GLN A 134 -8.18 -6.57 7.17
CA GLN A 134 -8.29 -5.26 7.82
C GLN A 134 -8.87 -4.21 6.88
N LYS A 135 -8.41 -4.14 5.62
CA LYS A 135 -8.94 -3.22 4.60
C LYS A 135 -10.41 -3.48 4.31
N GLN A 136 -10.81 -4.74 4.21
CA GLN A 136 -12.19 -5.12 3.96
C GLN A 136 -13.08 -4.71 5.14
N VAL A 137 -12.70 -5.04 6.37
CA VAL A 137 -13.46 -4.66 7.57
C VAL A 137 -13.54 -3.14 7.71
N ALA A 138 -12.44 -2.43 7.47
CA ALA A 138 -12.43 -0.97 7.44
C ALA A 138 -13.43 -0.41 6.40
N ALA A 139 -13.38 -0.89 5.16
CA ALA A 139 -14.23 -0.42 4.07
C ALA A 139 -15.73 -0.73 4.30
N GLU A 140 -16.05 -1.92 4.81
CA GLU A 140 -17.42 -2.33 5.13
C GLU A 140 -18.05 -1.47 6.22
N ASN A 141 -17.25 -0.99 7.18
CA ASN A 141 -17.72 -0.23 8.33
C ASN A 141 -17.50 1.29 8.24
N ALA A 142 -16.76 1.76 7.23
CA ALA A 142 -16.44 3.18 7.05
C ALA A 142 -17.64 4.02 6.61
N ARG A 143 -18.71 3.45 6.04
CA ARG A 143 -19.81 4.23 5.44
C ARG A 143 -20.47 5.15 6.46
N VAL A 144 -20.61 6.43 6.10
CA VAL A 144 -21.26 7.47 6.91
C VAL A 144 -22.37 8.14 6.08
N SER A 145 -23.55 8.24 6.67
CA SER A 145 -24.72 8.92 6.10
C SER A 145 -24.71 10.42 6.38
N ASP A 146 -25.47 11.19 5.59
CA ASP A 146 -25.63 12.64 5.79
C ASP A 146 -26.24 12.98 7.15
N ALA A 147 -27.13 12.13 7.64
CA ALA A 147 -27.74 12.27 8.97
C ALA A 147 -26.71 12.13 10.09
N GLU A 148 -25.78 11.17 9.98
CA GLU A 148 -24.67 11.00 10.92
C GLU A 148 -23.74 12.22 10.91
N VAL A 149 -23.40 12.76 9.72
CA VAL A 149 -22.59 13.99 9.61
C VAL A 149 -23.28 15.15 10.29
N LYS A 150 -24.57 15.38 10.00
CA LYS A 150 -25.35 16.46 10.60
C LYS A 150 -25.43 16.32 12.13
N ALA A 151 -25.63 15.10 12.64
CA ALA A 151 -25.67 14.83 14.06
C ALA A 151 -24.32 15.09 14.74
N ALA A 152 -23.21 14.67 14.12
CA ALA A 152 -21.87 14.93 14.64
C ALA A 152 -21.52 16.42 14.66
N ILE A 153 -21.93 17.17 13.63
CA ILE A 153 -21.76 18.63 13.59
C ILE A 153 -22.53 19.29 14.74
N ALA A 154 -23.80 18.91 14.93
CA ALA A 154 -24.63 19.45 16.01
C ALA A 154 -24.06 19.12 17.40
N ASP A 155 -23.57 17.90 17.61
CA ASP A 155 -22.93 17.48 18.85
C ASP A 155 -21.63 18.26 19.14
N ALA A 156 -20.77 18.41 18.13
CA ALA A 156 -19.54 19.19 18.24
C ALA A 156 -19.84 20.66 18.59
N GLN A 157 -20.82 21.28 17.92
CA GLN A 157 -21.26 22.65 18.20
C GLN A 157 -21.82 22.79 19.61
N ALA A 158 -22.66 21.86 20.07
CA ALA A 158 -23.20 21.86 21.43
C ALA A 158 -22.11 21.74 22.50
N LYS A 159 -21.00 21.06 22.19
CA LYS A 159 -19.82 20.93 23.05
C LYS A 159 -18.81 22.07 22.91
N GLY A 160 -19.09 23.07 22.08
CA GLY A 160 -18.15 24.17 21.80
C GLY A 160 -16.88 23.73 21.08
N GLN A 161 -16.90 22.60 20.38
CA GLN A 161 -15.78 22.09 19.61
C GLN A 161 -15.70 22.79 18.26
N VAL A 162 -14.47 23.14 17.88
CA VAL A 162 -14.20 23.71 16.55
C VAL A 162 -14.33 22.59 15.52
N LEU A 163 -15.19 22.81 14.53
CA LEU A 163 -15.32 21.89 13.41
C LEU A 163 -14.07 21.98 12.52
N PRO A 164 -13.64 20.87 11.91
CA PRO A 164 -12.60 20.95 10.89
C PRO A 164 -13.12 21.81 9.73
N GLU A 165 -12.34 22.81 9.30
CA GLU A 165 -12.72 23.69 8.20
C GLU A 165 -12.75 22.96 6.85
N GLY A 166 -11.98 21.87 6.74
CA GLY A 166 -11.79 21.13 5.52
C GLY A 166 -10.89 21.85 4.52
N GLU A 167 -10.23 21.07 3.67
CA GLU A 167 -9.37 21.64 2.64
C GLU A 167 -10.20 22.15 1.46
N ALA A 168 -9.79 23.30 0.92
CA ALA A 168 -10.34 23.79 -0.33
C ALA A 168 -10.05 22.81 -1.46
N ILE A 169 -11.08 22.46 -2.24
CA ILE A 169 -10.86 21.69 -3.45
C ILE A 169 -10.40 22.67 -4.52
N ARG A 170 -9.12 22.57 -4.89
CA ARG A 170 -8.57 23.38 -5.96
C ARG A 170 -9.16 22.93 -7.29
N GLN A 171 -9.78 23.86 -7.99
CA GLN A 171 -10.32 23.68 -9.32
C GLN A 171 -9.52 24.50 -10.33
N TYR A 172 -9.32 23.92 -11.50
CA TYR A 172 -8.63 24.53 -12.62
C TYR A 172 -9.60 24.68 -13.77
N ARG A 173 -9.53 25.81 -14.47
CA ARG A 173 -10.17 25.98 -15.77
C ARG A 173 -9.10 26.12 -16.81
N ALA A 174 -9.06 25.20 -17.77
CA ALA A 174 -8.04 25.19 -18.79
C ALA A 174 -8.66 24.94 -20.17
N GLN A 175 -7.94 25.41 -21.18
CA GLN A 175 -8.17 25.09 -22.57
C GLN A 175 -7.05 24.21 -23.08
N HIS A 176 -7.33 23.36 -24.08
CA HIS A 176 -6.28 22.58 -24.72
C HIS A 176 -6.45 22.44 -26.23
N ILE A 177 -5.34 22.12 -26.88
CA ILE A 177 -5.29 21.72 -28.28
C ILE A 177 -4.65 20.34 -28.33
N LEU A 178 -5.39 19.36 -28.85
CA LEU A 178 -4.93 18.00 -29.04
C LEU A 178 -4.59 17.74 -30.51
N VAL A 179 -3.40 17.23 -30.77
CA VAL A 179 -3.04 16.57 -32.04
C VAL A 179 -2.83 15.09 -31.73
N LYS A 180 -3.74 14.24 -32.20
CA LYS A 180 -3.69 12.79 -31.97
C LYS A 180 -2.43 12.21 -32.60
N ALA A 181 -1.79 11.28 -31.91
CA ALA A 181 -0.56 10.64 -32.37
C ALA A 181 -0.52 9.18 -31.93
N GLY A 182 -0.32 8.27 -32.88
CA GLY A 182 0.10 6.90 -32.60
C GLY A 182 1.48 6.86 -31.92
N GLN A 183 1.91 5.69 -31.44
CA GLN A 183 3.15 5.59 -30.65
C GLN A 183 4.41 6.10 -31.38
N ASN A 184 4.43 6.09 -32.72
CA ASN A 184 5.60 6.47 -33.53
C ASN A 184 5.29 7.50 -34.64
N ASP A 185 4.43 8.49 -34.36
CA ASP A 185 4.12 9.55 -35.32
C ASP A 185 4.89 10.85 -35.01
N PRO A 186 6.04 11.12 -35.67
CA PRO A 186 6.81 12.35 -35.48
C PRO A 186 6.13 13.58 -36.09
N THR A 187 5.13 13.40 -36.96
CA THR A 187 4.46 14.52 -37.63
C THR A 187 3.57 15.28 -36.64
N ALA A 188 2.93 14.58 -35.70
CA ALA A 188 2.11 15.17 -34.66
C ALA A 188 2.90 16.07 -33.70
N GLU A 189 4.13 15.66 -33.35
CA GLU A 189 5.02 16.49 -32.52
C GLU A 189 5.45 17.77 -33.25
N THR A 190 5.77 17.66 -34.54
CA THR A 190 6.14 18.81 -35.36
C THR A 190 4.96 19.79 -35.47
N ALA A 191 3.75 19.27 -35.73
CA ALA A 191 2.54 20.07 -35.83
C ALA A 191 2.21 20.81 -34.52
N ILE A 192 2.20 20.10 -33.38
CA ILE A 192 1.90 20.73 -32.09
C ILE A 192 2.92 21.81 -31.73
N ARG A 193 4.21 21.61 -32.08
CA ARG A 193 5.27 22.60 -31.83
C ARG A 193 5.06 23.88 -32.64
N GLN A 194 4.58 23.78 -33.88
CA GLN A 194 4.23 24.95 -34.69
C GLN A 194 3.02 25.70 -34.12
N ILE A 195 1.99 24.97 -33.67
CA ILE A 195 0.81 25.57 -33.02
C ILE A 195 1.22 26.25 -31.71
N TRP A 196 2.09 25.61 -30.93
CA TRP A 196 2.62 26.17 -29.70
C TRP A 196 3.37 27.49 -29.90
N GLN A 197 4.21 27.58 -30.94
CA GLN A 197 4.91 28.82 -31.29
C GLN A 197 3.92 29.95 -31.60
N GLN A 198 2.83 29.65 -32.33
CA GLN A 198 1.77 30.61 -32.61
C GLN A 198 1.02 31.04 -31.33
N ALA A 199 0.72 30.10 -30.43
CA ALA A 199 0.09 30.42 -29.16
C ALA A 199 0.99 31.32 -28.29
N ARG A 200 2.30 31.04 -28.25
CA ARG A 200 3.28 31.87 -27.53
C ARG A 200 3.50 33.25 -28.14
N SER A 201 3.30 33.41 -29.45
CA SER A 201 3.38 34.71 -30.12
C SER A 201 2.13 35.57 -29.90
N GLY A 202 1.20 35.15 -29.04
CA GLY A 202 0.00 35.90 -28.69
C GLY A 202 -1.18 35.71 -29.63
N LYS A 203 -1.15 34.73 -30.56
CA LYS A 203 -2.37 34.39 -31.32
C LYS A 203 -3.46 33.90 -30.37
N ASN A 204 -4.71 34.17 -30.73
CA ASN A 204 -5.87 33.77 -29.94
C ASN A 204 -5.93 32.23 -29.82
N PHE A 205 -5.83 31.73 -28.60
CA PHE A 205 -5.78 30.29 -28.32
C PHE A 205 -7.06 29.58 -28.76
N ASP A 206 -8.22 30.19 -28.55
CA ASP A 206 -9.53 29.62 -28.91
C ASP A 206 -9.66 29.44 -30.43
N GLN A 207 -9.09 30.35 -31.22
CA GLN A 207 -9.04 30.22 -32.67
C GLN A 207 -8.12 29.08 -33.10
N LEU A 208 -6.92 28.99 -32.50
CA LEU A 208 -6.01 27.87 -32.74
C LEU A 208 -6.66 26.53 -32.36
N ALA A 209 -7.39 26.48 -31.25
CA ALA A 209 -8.08 25.28 -30.80
C ALA A 209 -9.19 24.87 -31.76
N ARG A 210 -10.03 25.81 -32.20
CA ARG A 210 -11.07 25.54 -33.22
C ARG A 210 -10.48 25.06 -34.54
N GLN A 211 -9.32 25.58 -34.91
CA GLN A 211 -8.68 25.27 -36.20
C GLN A 211 -7.91 23.95 -36.18
N TYR A 212 -7.19 23.65 -35.11
CA TYR A 212 -6.19 22.58 -35.10
C TYR A 212 -6.47 21.45 -34.09
N SER A 213 -7.31 21.67 -33.09
CA SER A 213 -7.57 20.64 -32.08
C SER A 213 -8.43 19.52 -32.67
N GLN A 214 -8.03 18.29 -32.37
CA GLN A 214 -8.73 17.05 -32.75
C GLN A 214 -9.52 16.45 -31.57
N ASP A 215 -9.67 17.22 -30.49
CA ASP A 215 -10.52 16.91 -29.34
C ASP A 215 -11.95 17.46 -29.53
N SER A 216 -12.94 16.88 -28.86
CA SER A 216 -14.33 17.35 -28.90
C SER A 216 -14.51 18.78 -28.37
N SER A 217 -13.63 19.25 -27.48
CA SER A 217 -13.65 20.63 -26.99
C SER A 217 -13.26 21.67 -28.06
N ALA A 218 -12.74 21.25 -29.23
CA ALA A 218 -12.29 22.16 -30.29
C ALA A 218 -13.33 23.21 -30.66
N ALA A 219 -14.60 22.82 -30.83
CA ALA A 219 -15.70 23.74 -31.16
C ALA A 219 -15.91 24.85 -30.11
N ALA A 220 -15.68 24.51 -28.83
CA ALA A 220 -15.72 25.43 -27.69
C ALA A 220 -14.39 26.18 -27.48
N GLY A 221 -13.49 26.19 -28.48
CA GLY A 221 -12.18 26.84 -28.34
C GLY A 221 -11.22 26.07 -27.42
N GLY A 222 -11.43 24.77 -27.27
CA GLY A 222 -10.61 23.90 -26.43
C GLY A 222 -10.96 23.94 -24.94
N ASP A 223 -12.03 24.66 -24.52
CA ASP A 223 -12.43 24.79 -23.11
C ASP A 223 -12.87 23.44 -22.53
N LEU A 224 -12.23 23.06 -21.42
CA LEU A 224 -12.50 21.83 -20.68
C LEU A 224 -13.43 22.06 -19.47
N GLY A 225 -13.82 23.32 -19.21
CA GLY A 225 -14.57 23.68 -18.02
C GLY A 225 -13.71 23.61 -16.75
N TRP A 226 -14.39 23.55 -15.60
CA TRP A 226 -13.74 23.41 -14.29
C TRP A 226 -13.51 21.93 -13.96
N PHE A 227 -12.28 21.59 -13.61
CA PHE A 227 -11.91 20.25 -13.18
C PHE A 227 -11.05 20.29 -11.91
N THR A 228 -11.02 19.17 -11.19
CA THR A 228 -10.18 18.93 -10.01
C THR A 228 -9.05 17.96 -10.34
N ASP A 229 -8.08 17.84 -9.44
CA ASP A 229 -7.05 16.80 -9.54
C ASP A 229 -7.69 15.39 -9.61
N GLY A 230 -7.07 14.50 -10.39
CA GLY A 230 -7.54 13.14 -10.67
C GLY A 230 -8.61 13.02 -11.76
N GLN A 231 -9.06 14.12 -12.36
CA GLN A 231 -10.05 14.10 -13.45
C GLN A 231 -9.41 14.09 -14.85
N MET A 232 -8.14 14.51 -14.97
CA MET A 232 -7.40 14.51 -16.23
C MET A 232 -6.26 13.47 -16.17
N VAL A 233 -5.62 13.18 -17.31
CA VAL A 233 -4.48 12.25 -17.34
C VAL A 233 -3.26 12.86 -16.63
N PRO A 234 -2.41 12.05 -15.96
CA PRO A 234 -1.33 12.56 -15.13
C PRO A 234 -0.39 13.55 -15.82
N GLU A 235 -0.07 13.32 -17.10
CA GLU A 235 0.81 14.20 -17.87
C GLU A 235 0.19 15.59 -18.09
N PHE A 236 -1.13 15.64 -18.30
CA PHE A 236 -1.88 16.88 -18.46
C PHE A 236 -1.95 17.66 -17.14
N GLU A 237 -2.30 16.97 -16.04
CA GLU A 237 -2.38 17.60 -14.71
C GLU A 237 -1.04 18.19 -14.27
N ASN A 238 0.04 17.43 -14.46
CA ASN A 238 1.39 17.90 -14.16
C ASN A 238 1.74 19.18 -14.94
N ALA A 239 1.28 19.31 -16.19
CA ALA A 239 1.48 20.52 -16.98
C ALA A 239 0.65 21.69 -16.43
N VAL A 240 -0.62 21.47 -16.09
CA VAL A 240 -1.51 22.47 -15.48
C VAL A 240 -0.94 23.02 -14.18
N HIS A 241 -0.42 22.16 -13.31
CA HIS A 241 0.13 22.56 -12.00
C HIS A 241 1.35 23.47 -12.11
N GLN A 242 2.08 23.41 -13.22
CA GLN A 242 3.26 24.26 -13.48
C GLN A 242 2.90 25.62 -14.08
N LEU A 243 1.64 25.81 -14.51
CA LEU A 243 1.20 27.05 -15.14
C LEU A 243 0.64 28.04 -14.12
N LYS A 244 0.81 29.33 -14.44
CA LYS A 244 0.01 30.41 -13.87
C LYS A 244 -1.18 30.71 -14.79
N PRO A 245 -2.31 31.23 -14.26
CA PRO A 245 -3.41 31.73 -15.07
C PRO A 245 -2.92 32.63 -16.23
N GLY A 246 -3.40 32.36 -17.43
CA GLY A 246 -3.01 32.98 -18.69
C GLY A 246 -1.83 32.31 -19.43
N GLN A 247 -1.07 31.42 -18.80
CA GLN A 247 0.10 30.79 -19.41
C GLN A 247 -0.26 29.57 -20.28
N VAL A 248 0.61 29.29 -21.24
CA VAL A 248 0.53 28.13 -22.15
C VAL A 248 1.69 27.17 -21.87
N SER A 249 1.40 25.89 -21.69
CA SER A 249 2.40 24.83 -21.47
C SER A 249 3.26 24.60 -22.72
N PRO A 250 4.48 24.07 -22.56
CA PRO A 250 5.14 23.33 -23.63
C PRO A 250 4.25 22.17 -24.14
N PRO A 251 4.52 21.61 -25.33
CA PRO A 251 3.86 20.40 -25.79
C PRO A 251 4.01 19.24 -24.79
N VAL A 252 2.90 18.60 -24.45
CA VAL A 252 2.79 17.50 -23.50
C VAL A 252 2.39 16.23 -24.24
N ARG A 253 3.13 15.14 -24.05
CA ARG A 253 2.76 13.83 -24.60
C ARG A 253 1.89 13.08 -23.58
N SER A 254 0.75 12.56 -24.02
CA SER A 254 -0.05 11.59 -23.26
C SER A 254 -0.50 10.45 -24.17
N GLN A 255 -1.23 9.47 -23.63
CA GLN A 255 -1.79 8.36 -24.42
C GLN A 255 -2.66 8.79 -25.61
N PHE A 256 -3.26 9.98 -25.58
CA PHE A 256 -4.15 10.47 -26.64
C PHE A 256 -3.44 11.18 -27.80
N GLY A 257 -2.18 11.55 -27.62
CA GLY A 257 -1.45 12.37 -28.58
C GLY A 257 -0.59 13.43 -27.90
N TRP A 258 -0.42 14.54 -28.60
CA TRP A 258 0.25 15.73 -28.10
C TRP A 258 -0.73 16.84 -27.77
N HIS A 259 -0.50 17.48 -26.64
CA HIS A 259 -1.36 18.53 -26.09
C HIS A 259 -0.56 19.81 -25.89
N ILE A 260 -1.17 20.96 -26.12
CA ILE A 260 -0.76 22.19 -25.43
C ILE A 260 -1.91 22.67 -24.58
N VAL A 261 -1.59 23.10 -23.36
CA VAL A 261 -2.57 23.48 -22.36
C VAL A 261 -2.42 24.95 -22.06
N LYS A 262 -3.52 25.69 -22.03
CA LYS A 262 -3.57 27.04 -21.51
C LYS A 262 -4.35 27.02 -20.21
N LEU A 263 -3.74 27.45 -19.13
CA LEU A 263 -4.46 27.62 -17.87
C LEU A 263 -5.19 28.96 -17.90
N ASN A 264 -6.51 28.95 -17.76
CA ASN A 264 -7.31 30.18 -17.75
C ASN A 264 -7.43 30.72 -16.33
N GLU A 265 -7.89 29.88 -15.40
CA GLU A 265 -8.22 30.28 -14.04
C GLU A 265 -7.93 29.16 -13.04
N VAL A 266 -7.73 29.56 -11.79
CA VAL A 266 -7.62 28.65 -10.64
C VAL A 266 -8.53 29.20 -9.56
N ARG A 267 -9.36 28.35 -8.97
CA ARG A 267 -10.19 28.73 -7.81
C ARG A 267 -10.18 27.66 -6.74
N GLU A 268 -10.49 28.07 -5.54
CA GLU A 268 -10.89 27.19 -4.46
C GLU A 268 -12.40 27.01 -4.52
N ALA A 269 -12.87 25.77 -4.60
CA ALA A 269 -14.29 25.43 -4.64
C ALA A 269 -14.78 24.86 -3.30
N GLY A 270 -16.08 25.04 -3.06
CA GLY A 270 -16.79 24.64 -1.85
C GLY A 270 -16.98 25.81 -0.88
N THR A 271 -18.19 26.00 -0.36
CA THR A 271 -18.41 26.94 0.74
C THR A 271 -17.69 26.47 2.01
N PRO A 272 -17.34 27.35 2.97
CA PRO A 272 -16.77 26.92 4.25
C PRO A 272 -17.58 25.80 4.92
N GLU A 273 -18.91 25.86 4.82
CA GLU A 273 -19.83 24.87 5.35
C GLU A 273 -19.70 23.53 4.61
N GLU A 274 -19.71 23.53 3.27
CA GLU A 274 -19.54 22.31 2.47
C GLU A 274 -18.19 21.63 2.74
N ARG A 275 -17.12 22.41 2.84
CA ARG A 275 -15.77 21.90 3.16
C ARG A 275 -15.74 21.29 4.56
N SER A 276 -16.36 21.97 5.53
CA SER A 276 -16.45 21.46 6.90
C SER A 276 -17.26 20.16 6.98
N HIS A 277 -18.41 20.09 6.30
CA HIS A 277 -19.23 18.87 6.23
C HIS A 277 -18.46 17.69 5.63
N MET A 278 -17.71 17.92 4.55
CA MET A 278 -16.87 16.89 3.93
C MET A 278 -15.73 16.45 4.85
N ALA A 279 -15.12 17.38 5.58
CA ALA A 279 -14.07 17.07 6.54
C ALA A 279 -14.59 16.25 7.72
N VAL A 280 -15.75 16.63 8.29
CA VAL A 280 -16.42 15.86 9.34
C VAL A 280 -16.77 14.47 8.85
N ARG A 281 -17.31 14.33 7.62
CA ARG A 281 -17.59 13.01 7.04
C ARG A 281 -16.33 12.14 7.00
N ARG A 282 -15.24 12.63 6.40
CA ARG A 282 -13.98 11.88 6.31
C ARG A 282 -13.46 11.48 7.69
N ALA A 283 -13.54 12.37 8.67
CA ALA A 283 -13.14 12.08 10.04
C ALA A 283 -13.99 10.95 10.65
N LEU A 284 -15.30 10.98 10.47
CA LEU A 284 -16.20 9.91 10.92
C LEU A 284 -15.94 8.58 10.20
N GLU A 285 -15.72 8.60 8.88
CA GLU A 285 -15.40 7.41 8.10
C GLU A 285 -14.11 6.75 8.61
N GLN A 286 -13.07 7.56 8.84
CA GLN A 286 -11.80 7.11 9.40
C GLN A 286 -11.97 6.57 10.82
N GLN A 287 -12.71 7.26 11.68
CA GLN A 287 -12.98 6.82 13.04
C GLN A 287 -13.73 5.49 13.07
N LYS A 288 -14.78 5.33 12.25
CA LYS A 288 -15.54 4.07 12.16
C LYS A 288 -14.67 2.92 11.62
N ALA A 289 -13.87 3.17 10.59
CA ALA A 289 -12.92 2.20 10.05
C ALA A 289 -11.90 1.72 11.10
N GLN A 290 -11.33 2.66 11.87
CA GLN A 290 -10.40 2.36 12.95
C GLN A 290 -11.07 1.56 14.08
N ASN A 291 -12.26 1.99 14.51
CA ASN A 291 -13.03 1.30 15.54
C ASN A 291 -13.38 -0.13 15.12
N ALA A 292 -13.80 -0.34 13.87
CA ALA A 292 -14.12 -1.67 13.35
C ALA A 292 -12.88 -2.59 13.31
N THR A 293 -11.72 -2.05 12.91
CA THR A 293 -10.46 -2.81 12.91
C THR A 293 -10.02 -3.16 14.32
N TYR A 294 -10.21 -2.25 15.28
CA TYR A 294 -9.94 -2.50 16.69
C TYR A 294 -10.86 -3.56 17.28
N GLN A 295 -12.17 -3.47 17.02
CA GLN A 295 -13.17 -4.44 17.45
C GLN A 295 -12.88 -5.83 16.88
N LEU A 296 -12.49 -5.92 15.60
CA LEU A 296 -12.04 -7.18 14.99
C LEU A 296 -10.92 -7.83 15.81
N LEU A 297 -9.89 -7.07 16.18
CA LEU A 297 -8.77 -7.61 16.96
C LEU A 297 -9.21 -8.06 18.35
N GLN A 298 -10.06 -7.29 19.04
CA GLN A 298 -10.62 -7.68 20.33
C GLN A 298 -11.42 -8.98 20.23
N ASP A 299 -12.28 -9.11 19.23
CA ASP A 299 -13.10 -10.29 19.01
C ASP A 299 -12.23 -11.52 18.69
N LEU A 300 -11.18 -11.35 17.89
CA LEU A 300 -10.23 -12.42 17.61
C LEU A 300 -9.49 -12.86 18.87
N HIS A 301 -9.03 -11.92 19.70
CA HIS A 301 -8.34 -12.24 20.95
C HIS A 301 -9.25 -12.96 21.94
N LYS A 302 -10.50 -12.50 22.08
CA LYS A 302 -11.48 -13.08 23.00
C LYS A 302 -11.82 -14.54 22.66
N ASN A 303 -11.80 -14.87 21.37
CA ASN A 303 -12.22 -16.18 20.87
C ASN A 303 -11.06 -17.11 20.52
N ALA A 304 -9.80 -16.64 20.64
CA ALA A 304 -8.62 -17.42 20.32
C ALA A 304 -7.98 -18.05 21.56
N TYR A 305 -7.34 -19.19 21.37
CA TYR A 305 -6.40 -19.75 22.34
C TYR A 305 -5.02 -19.11 22.15
N ILE A 306 -4.51 -18.43 23.17
CA ILE A 306 -3.19 -17.78 23.15
C ILE A 306 -2.35 -18.29 24.32
N ASP A 307 -1.21 -18.93 24.01
CA ASP A 307 -0.22 -19.41 24.99
C ASP A 307 1.12 -18.74 24.70
N ILE A 308 1.54 -17.81 25.56
CA ILE A 308 2.82 -17.09 25.44
C ILE A 308 3.88 -17.82 26.27
N ARG A 309 4.96 -18.24 25.61
CA ARG A 309 6.05 -19.03 26.23
C ARG A 309 7.34 -18.24 26.46
N VAL A 310 7.25 -16.92 26.44
CA VAL A 310 8.42 -16.05 26.63
C VAL A 310 8.85 -16.08 28.10
N GLN A 311 10.01 -16.68 28.35
CA GLN A 311 10.86 -16.41 29.52
C GLN A 311 11.86 -15.32 29.16
#